data_AF-A0A293L9Q8-F1
#
_entry.id   AF-A0A293L9Q8-F1
#
_cell.length_a   1.000
_cell.length_b   1.000
_cell.length_c   1.000
_cell.angle_alpha   90.00
_cell.angle_beta   90.00
_cell.angle_gamma   90.00
#
_symmetry.space_group_name_H-M   'P 1'
#
loop_
_entity.id
_entity.type
_entity.pdbx_description
1 polymer ?
#
loop_
_entity_poly.entity_id
_entity_poly.type
_entity_poly.pdbx_seq_one_letter_code
_entity_poly.pdbx_strand_id
1 'polypeptide(L)'
;MSSDVFSITEAVKTLWENVRHLSAELKRHKSAMVEGFEALKRDITQRSDMIQDELHDVAQRSTEFDKTSSDRLDKIETHLRNIVNESRQSADNLVRTEASIDTDAEKLNTVLNEKLNAIHDDVLLLNKSAAVTVKALSTIETEISRGVECVQLHDLTQRFNESAEVSRAIRASIGKQNVQLAELREDIEKKLAAVETGKKSVKQSVTKAEANEANIMKTLSEIRNVKSYLRTLEKRTGYSNFSKAFFYVENITQHMNKAKKSGEENIKSDMFVIEGYTARFTVEVSLDWISVFFHFCAGSHDALLQWPFRMGYGVSIVHPTDPTKDVHERLRPRLKGACAGSFEKPRAGCNKGCGRDNLISRDSLEKDGYIYNGAITVGLTLRP
;
A
#
# COMPACT_ATOMS: atom_id res chain seq x y z
N MET A 1 -101.58 44.69 1.23
CA MET A 1 -100.40 45.35 1.84
C MET A 1 -100.00 44.77 3.21
N SER A 2 -100.89 44.22 4.04
CA SER A 2 -100.52 43.72 5.39
C SER A 2 -99.82 42.34 5.43
N SER A 3 -100.06 41.46 4.45
CA SER A 3 -99.48 40.09 4.42
C SER A 3 -98.02 40.08 3.99
N ASP A 4 -97.64 40.97 3.06
CA ASP A 4 -96.28 41.02 2.51
C ASP A 4 -95.29 41.57 3.55
N VAL A 5 -95.72 42.52 4.38
CA VAL A 5 -94.90 43.10 5.46
C VAL A 5 -94.61 42.07 6.55
N PHE A 6 -95.57 41.20 6.88
CA PHE A 6 -95.37 40.13 7.86
C PHE A 6 -94.39 39.06 7.35
N SER A 7 -94.51 38.66 6.08
CA SER A 7 -93.58 37.72 5.42
C SER A 7 -92.14 38.26 5.37
N ILE A 8 -91.99 39.55 5.06
CA ILE A 8 -90.68 40.23 5.06
C ILE A 8 -90.09 40.26 6.48
N THR A 9 -90.90 40.54 7.51
CA THR A 9 -90.44 40.60 8.90
C THR A 9 -89.91 39.25 9.39
N GLU A 10 -90.61 38.16 9.07
CA GLU A 10 -90.18 36.81 9.46
C GLU A 10 -88.92 36.35 8.70
N ALA A 11 -88.81 36.72 7.42
CA ALA A 11 -87.61 36.47 6.63
C ALA A 11 -86.39 37.23 7.18
N VAL A 12 -86.55 38.49 7.58
CA VAL A 12 -85.48 39.30 8.20
C VAL A 12 -85.05 38.70 9.54
N LYS A 13 -85.98 38.23 10.35
CA LYS A 13 -85.69 37.58 11.63
C LYS A 13 -84.91 36.28 11.44
N THR A 14 -85.36 35.43 10.51
CA THR A 14 -84.68 34.17 10.15
C THR A 14 -83.26 34.43 9.64
N LEU A 15 -83.11 35.44 8.78
CA LEU A 15 -81.80 35.83 8.25
C LEU A 15 -80.86 36.30 9.38
N TRP A 16 -81.36 37.08 10.33
CA TRP A 16 -80.57 37.56 11.47
C TRP A 16 -80.14 36.42 12.40
N GLU A 17 -81.00 35.43 12.64
CA GLU A 17 -80.65 34.23 13.40
C GLU A 17 -79.57 33.40 12.68
N ASN A 18 -79.69 33.23 11.37
CA ASN A 18 -78.68 32.56 10.55
C ASN A 18 -77.33 33.30 10.57
N VAL A 19 -77.34 34.63 10.44
CA VAL A 19 -76.12 35.45 10.53
C VAL A 19 -75.47 35.33 11.92
N ARG A 20 -76.27 35.31 13.00
CA ARG A 20 -75.73 35.08 14.35
C ARG A 20 -75.12 33.69 14.48
N HIS A 21 -75.78 32.65 13.97
CA HIS A 21 -75.29 31.29 14.01
C HIS A 21 -73.96 31.14 13.24
N LEU A 22 -73.91 31.63 12.00
CA LEU A 22 -72.70 31.68 11.18
C LEU A 22 -71.57 32.46 11.86
N SER A 23 -71.87 33.58 12.52
CA SER A 23 -70.88 34.34 13.28
C SER A 23 -70.30 33.53 14.45
N ALA A 24 -71.14 32.76 15.16
CA ALA A 24 -70.69 31.91 16.26
C ALA A 24 -69.87 30.70 15.78
N GLU A 25 -70.24 30.10 14.65
CA GLU A 25 -69.47 29.04 14.01
C GLU A 25 -68.12 29.54 13.49
N LEU A 26 -68.10 30.71 12.83
CA LEU A 26 -66.86 31.32 12.35
C LEU A 26 -65.91 31.63 13.51
N LYS A 27 -66.41 32.12 14.65
CA LYS A 27 -65.61 32.33 15.86
C LYS A 27 -65.04 31.03 16.41
N ARG A 28 -65.85 29.97 16.51
CA ARG A 28 -65.39 28.65 16.95
C ARG A 28 -64.33 28.08 16.01
N HIS A 29 -64.54 28.20 14.70
CA HIS A 29 -63.60 27.69 13.72
C HIS A 29 -62.27 28.46 13.75
N LYS A 30 -62.33 29.79 13.92
CA LYS A 30 -61.15 30.63 14.14
C LYS A 30 -60.37 30.21 15.39
N SER A 31 -61.05 30.00 16.52
CA SER A 31 -60.39 29.54 17.75
C SER A 31 -59.73 28.17 17.58
N ALA A 32 -60.44 27.21 16.99
CA ALA A 32 -59.89 25.88 16.73
C ALA A 32 -58.66 25.91 15.79
N MET A 33 -58.67 26.78 14.78
CA MET A 33 -57.51 26.98 13.91
C MET A 33 -56.31 27.58 14.65
N VAL A 34 -56.54 28.55 15.54
CA VAL A 34 -55.47 29.16 16.35
C VAL A 34 -54.87 28.13 17.31
N GLU A 35 -55.70 27.36 18.01
CA GLU A 35 -55.25 26.30 18.91
C GLU A 35 -54.47 25.20 18.16
N GLY A 36 -54.96 24.80 16.98
CA GLY A 36 -54.26 23.85 16.12
C GLY A 36 -52.90 24.37 15.66
N PHE A 37 -52.79 25.66 15.32
CA PHE A 37 -51.53 26.28 14.93
C PHE A 37 -50.53 26.36 16.10
N GLU A 38 -50.99 26.70 17.30
CA GLU A 38 -50.12 26.73 18.50
C GLU A 38 -49.70 25.32 18.96
N ALA A 39 -50.54 24.31 18.77
CA ALA A 39 -50.16 22.91 18.99
C ALA A 39 -49.08 22.46 17.99
N LEU A 40 -49.26 22.76 16.70
CA LEU A 40 -48.29 22.45 15.66
C LEU A 40 -46.95 23.17 15.90
N LYS A 41 -47.00 24.44 16.30
CA LYS A 41 -45.79 25.22 16.63
C LYS A 41 -45.01 24.56 17.77
N ARG A 42 -45.68 24.10 18.83
CA ARG A 42 -45.04 23.39 19.94
C ARG A 42 -44.40 22.06 19.51
N ASP A 43 -45.09 21.27 18.68
CA ASP A 43 -44.54 20.00 18.15
C ASP A 43 -43.29 20.25 17.28
N ILE A 44 -43.32 21.28 16.42
CA ILE A 44 -42.18 21.65 15.58
C ILE A 44 -41.00 22.10 16.45
N THR A 45 -41.22 22.94 17.47
CA THR A 45 -40.16 23.37 18.38
C THR A 45 -39.56 22.18 19.13
N GLN A 46 -40.39 21.30 19.69
CA GLN A 46 -39.91 20.12 20.40
C GLN A 46 -39.08 19.20 19.49
N ARG A 47 -39.53 18.95 18.26
CA ARG A 47 -38.76 18.15 17.28
C ARG A 47 -37.46 18.83 16.88
N SER A 48 -37.45 20.15 16.75
CA SER A 48 -36.24 20.92 16.45
C SER A 48 -35.21 20.75 17.56
N ASP A 49 -35.62 20.85 18.81
CA ASP A 49 -34.72 20.70 19.97
C ASP A 49 -34.15 19.27 20.03
N MET A 50 -34.98 18.25 19.82
CA MET A 50 -34.52 16.85 19.75
C MET A 50 -33.49 16.61 18.64
N ILE A 51 -33.72 17.17 17.46
CA ILE A 51 -32.77 17.06 16.32
C ILE A 51 -31.46 17.77 16.68
N GLN A 52 -31.53 18.90 17.37
CA GLN A 52 -30.35 19.67 17.74
C GLN A 52 -29.50 18.94 18.79
N ASP A 53 -30.14 18.28 19.75
CA ASP A 53 -29.47 17.42 20.75
C ASP A 53 -28.82 16.20 20.09
N GLU A 54 -29.52 15.50 19.19
CA GLU A 54 -28.96 14.37 18.43
C GLU A 54 -27.77 14.81 17.57
N LEU A 55 -27.87 15.97 16.92
CA LEU A 55 -26.78 16.52 16.12
C LEU A 55 -25.56 16.86 16.98
N HIS A 56 -25.78 17.36 18.20
CA HIS A 56 -24.71 17.64 19.15
C HIS A 56 -24.00 16.35 19.60
N ASP A 57 -24.76 15.30 19.94
CA ASP A 57 -24.23 14.00 20.34
C ASP A 57 -23.45 13.32 19.19
N VAL A 58 -23.93 13.43 17.96
CA VAL A 58 -23.20 12.94 16.78
C VAL A 58 -21.89 13.72 16.57
N ALA A 59 -21.92 15.06 16.70
CA ALA A 59 -20.72 15.88 16.57
C ALA A 59 -19.67 15.55 17.64
N GLN A 60 -20.10 15.32 18.88
CA GLN A 60 -19.23 14.93 19.98
C GLN A 60 -18.57 13.56 19.70
N ARG A 61 -19.36 12.57 19.30
CA ARG A 61 -18.83 11.23 18.95
C ARG A 61 -17.87 11.27 17.76
N SER A 62 -18.14 12.11 16.75
CA SER A 62 -17.21 12.30 15.63
C SER A 62 -15.87 12.87 16.11
N THR A 63 -15.91 13.87 16.98
CA THR A 63 -14.71 14.51 17.52
C THR A 63 -13.88 13.52 18.36
N GLU A 64 -14.54 12.68 19.16
CA GLU A 64 -13.88 11.66 19.96
C GLU A 64 -13.27 10.54 19.10
N PHE A 65 -13.96 10.16 18.02
CA PHE A 65 -13.43 9.23 17.02
C PHE A 65 -12.20 9.78 16.32
N ASP A 66 -12.24 11.04 15.87
CA ASP A 66 -11.12 11.70 15.19
C ASP A 66 -9.90 11.78 16.11
N LYS A 67 -10.11 12.18 17.37
CA LYS A 67 -9.06 12.22 18.38
C LYS A 67 -8.44 10.84 18.62
N THR A 68 -9.28 9.83 18.85
CA THR A 68 -8.82 8.46 19.11
C THR A 68 -8.06 7.88 17.92
N SER A 69 -8.52 8.17 16.71
CA SER A 69 -7.88 7.72 15.48
C SER A 69 -6.54 8.41 15.25
N SER A 70 -6.47 9.73 15.47
CA SER A 70 -5.23 10.50 15.43
C SER A 70 -4.20 9.96 16.42
N ASP A 71 -4.58 9.77 17.68
CA ASP A 71 -3.69 9.25 18.73
C ASP A 71 -3.13 7.86 18.38
N ARG A 72 -3.94 7.02 17.72
CA ARG A 72 -3.50 5.69 17.26
C ARG A 72 -2.56 5.79 16.07
N LEU A 73 -2.84 6.68 15.12
CA LEU A 73 -1.98 6.91 13.96
C LEU A 73 -0.62 7.47 14.39
N ASP A 74 -0.58 8.41 15.33
CA ASP A 74 0.66 8.97 15.86
C ASP A 74 1.52 7.91 16.57
N LYS A 75 0.88 7.01 17.32
CA LYS A 75 1.56 5.87 17.94
C LYS A 75 2.13 4.91 16.89
N ILE A 76 1.38 4.62 15.83
CA ILE A 76 1.84 3.77 14.73
C ILE A 76 3.01 4.44 14.01
N GLU A 77 2.91 5.73 13.71
CA GLU A 77 3.98 6.48 13.05
C GLU A 77 5.26 6.46 13.89
N THR A 78 5.13 6.71 15.20
CA THR A 78 6.27 6.67 16.13
C THR A 78 6.91 5.29 16.17
N HIS A 79 6.09 4.23 16.22
CA HIS A 79 6.60 2.86 16.23
C HIS A 79 7.31 2.50 14.92
N LEU A 80 6.73 2.86 13.76
CA LEU A 80 7.35 2.65 12.45
C LEU A 80 8.68 3.40 12.32
N ARG A 81 8.73 4.65 12.81
CA ARG A 81 9.96 5.46 12.79
C ARG A 81 11.07 4.82 13.61
N ASN A 82 10.75 4.26 14.78
CA ASN A 82 11.71 3.55 15.61
C ASN A 82 12.23 2.29 14.91
N ILE A 83 11.35 1.48 14.32
CA ILE A 83 11.75 0.27 13.56
C ILE A 83 12.67 0.63 12.40
N VAL A 84 12.36 1.69 11.64
CA VAL A 84 13.20 2.14 10.51
C VAL A 84 14.58 2.57 11.00
N ASN A 85 14.65 3.31 12.12
CA ASN A 85 15.92 3.74 12.70
C ASN A 85 16.77 2.56 13.20
N GLU A 86 16.15 1.60 13.89
CA GLU A 86 16.84 0.38 14.36
C GLU A 86 17.34 -0.47 13.19
N SER A 87 16.51 -0.65 12.15
CA SER A 87 16.88 -1.40 10.95
C SER A 87 18.05 -0.73 10.21
N ARG A 88 18.03 0.61 10.10
CA ARG A 88 19.12 1.36 9.48
C ARG A 88 20.42 1.21 10.27
N GLN A 89 20.37 1.33 11.60
CA GLN A 89 21.55 1.15 12.45
C GLN A 89 22.12 -0.28 12.33
N SER A 90 21.25 -1.28 12.25
CA SER A 90 21.67 -2.66 12.07
C SER A 90 22.31 -2.90 10.69
N ALA A 91 21.79 -2.27 9.63
CA ALA A 91 22.38 -2.32 8.30
C ALA A 91 23.77 -1.66 8.27
N ASP A 92 23.93 -0.48 8.87
CA ASP A 92 25.22 0.21 8.95
C ASP A 92 26.28 -0.64 9.69
N ASN A 93 25.86 -1.36 10.73
CA ASN A 93 26.76 -2.26 11.46
C ASN A 93 27.17 -3.49 10.63
N LEU A 94 26.25 -4.05 9.82
CA LEU A 94 26.57 -5.15 8.92
C LEU A 94 27.58 -4.72 7.85
N VAL A 95 27.38 -3.55 7.22
CA VAL A 95 28.30 -3.01 6.21
C VAL A 95 29.70 -2.80 6.78
N ARG A 96 29.83 -2.27 8.00
CA ARG A 96 31.15 -2.14 8.66
C ARG A 96 31.80 -3.50 8.94
N THR A 97 31.00 -4.48 9.33
CA THR A 97 31.51 -5.82 9.63
C THR A 97 31.98 -6.51 8.35
N GLU A 98 31.23 -6.39 7.26
CA GLU A 98 31.60 -6.90 5.93
C GLU A 98 32.93 -6.28 5.45
N ALA A 99 33.06 -4.95 5.50
CA ALA A 99 34.30 -4.27 5.12
C ALA A 99 35.50 -4.70 5.97
N SER A 100 35.30 -4.97 7.27
CA SER A 100 36.35 -5.48 8.15
C SER A 100 36.77 -6.90 7.76
N ILE A 101 35.81 -7.78 7.44
CA ILE A 101 36.08 -9.15 7.01
C ILE A 101 36.85 -9.15 5.68
N ASP A 102 36.44 -8.34 4.70
CA ASP A 102 37.13 -8.25 3.41
C ASP A 102 38.58 -7.80 3.59
N THR A 103 38.81 -6.78 4.43
CA THR A 103 40.16 -6.29 4.75
C THR A 103 41.03 -7.37 5.38
N ASP A 104 40.46 -8.14 6.32
CA ASP A 104 41.19 -9.19 7.02
C ASP A 104 41.46 -10.40 6.11
N ALA A 105 40.53 -10.73 5.21
CA ALA A 105 40.69 -11.76 4.19
C ALA A 105 41.80 -11.41 3.20
N GLU A 106 41.85 -10.15 2.75
CA GLU A 106 42.86 -9.66 1.82
C GLU A 106 44.26 -9.74 2.45
N LYS A 107 44.43 -9.26 3.70
CA LYS A 107 45.68 -9.39 4.46
C LYS A 107 46.12 -10.83 4.64
N LEU A 108 45.17 -11.73 4.93
CA LEU A 108 45.47 -13.16 5.07
C LEU A 108 46.01 -13.74 3.77
N ASN A 109 45.38 -13.39 2.64
CA ASN A 109 45.79 -13.86 1.33
C ASN A 109 47.20 -13.37 0.95
N THR A 110 47.52 -12.12 1.28
CA THR A 110 48.88 -11.58 1.09
C THR A 110 49.92 -12.37 1.89
N VAL A 111 49.69 -12.56 3.20
CA VAL A 111 50.63 -13.29 4.07
C VAL A 111 50.80 -14.74 3.62
N LEU A 112 49.70 -15.39 3.21
CA LEU A 112 49.74 -16.77 2.73
C LEU A 112 50.57 -16.89 1.45
N ASN A 113 50.37 -15.99 0.48
CA ASN A 113 51.12 -16.00 -0.77
C ASN A 113 52.62 -15.71 -0.57
N GLU A 114 52.97 -14.75 0.29
CA GLU A 114 54.37 -14.47 0.62
C GLU A 114 55.06 -15.70 1.23
N LYS A 115 54.40 -16.38 2.18
CA LYS A 115 54.95 -17.58 2.80
C LYS A 115 55.02 -18.77 1.84
N LEU A 116 54.02 -18.95 0.97
CA LEU A 116 54.02 -20.03 -0.02
C LEU A 116 55.17 -19.87 -1.02
N ASN A 117 55.42 -18.63 -1.46
CA ASN A 117 56.55 -18.33 -2.35
C ASN A 117 57.90 -18.62 -1.67
N ALA A 118 58.06 -18.25 -0.40
CA ALA A 118 59.27 -18.55 0.35
C ALA A 118 59.51 -20.08 0.48
N ILE A 119 58.46 -20.86 0.76
CA ILE A 119 58.54 -22.32 0.81
C ILE A 119 58.91 -22.88 -0.57
N HIS A 120 58.33 -22.34 -1.64
CA HIS A 120 58.64 -22.77 -3.00
C HIS A 120 60.12 -22.57 -3.33
N ASP A 121 60.69 -21.41 -2.98
CA ASP A 121 62.10 -21.10 -3.20
C ASP A 121 63.02 -22.04 -2.40
N ASP A 122 62.68 -22.32 -1.14
CA ASP A 122 63.43 -23.26 -0.29
C ASP A 122 63.42 -24.69 -0.85
N VAL A 123 62.28 -25.18 -1.32
CA VAL A 123 62.16 -26.50 -1.97
C VAL A 123 63.01 -26.56 -3.23
N LEU A 124 63.05 -25.48 -4.00
CA LEU A 124 63.83 -25.39 -5.22
C LEU A 124 65.34 -25.42 -4.93
N LEU A 125 65.76 -24.79 -3.82
CA LEU A 125 67.14 -24.86 -3.32
C LEU A 125 67.51 -26.28 -2.84
N LEU A 126 66.62 -26.94 -2.09
CA LEU A 126 66.80 -28.32 -1.65
C LEU A 126 66.94 -29.28 -2.83
N ASN A 127 66.11 -29.12 -3.86
CA ASN A 127 66.16 -29.97 -5.05
C ASN A 127 67.51 -29.81 -5.80
N LYS A 128 68.02 -28.57 -5.91
CA LYS A 128 69.36 -28.30 -6.47
C LYS A 128 70.45 -28.98 -5.64
N SER A 129 70.39 -28.86 -4.31
CA SER A 129 71.36 -29.50 -3.41
C SER A 129 71.34 -31.03 -3.53
N ALA A 130 70.16 -31.64 -3.52
CA ALA A 130 69.98 -33.07 -3.68
C ALA A 130 70.55 -33.57 -5.02
N ALA A 131 70.34 -32.84 -6.11
CA ALA A 131 70.93 -33.17 -7.41
C ALA A 131 72.47 -33.18 -7.38
N VAL A 132 73.09 -32.25 -6.66
CA VAL A 132 74.55 -32.22 -6.46
C VAL A 132 75.01 -33.44 -5.65
N THR A 133 74.31 -33.78 -4.56
CA THR A 133 74.63 -34.94 -3.73
C THR A 133 74.50 -36.26 -4.49
N VAL A 134 73.43 -36.44 -5.27
CA VAL A 134 73.22 -37.63 -6.11
C VAL A 134 74.35 -37.76 -7.13
N LYS A 135 74.76 -36.66 -7.78
CA LYS A 135 75.88 -36.66 -8.72
C LYS A 135 77.21 -37.04 -8.04
N ALA A 136 77.46 -36.54 -6.84
CA ALA A 136 78.63 -36.90 -6.06
C ALA A 136 78.64 -38.40 -5.68
N LEU A 137 77.51 -38.94 -5.23
CA LEU A 137 77.37 -40.36 -4.90
C LEU A 137 77.59 -41.27 -6.12
N SER A 138 77.03 -40.91 -7.28
CA SER A 138 77.27 -41.61 -8.56
C SER A 138 78.76 -41.64 -8.94
N THR A 139 79.49 -40.56 -8.66
CA THR A 139 80.93 -40.48 -8.92
C THR A 139 81.73 -41.38 -7.96
N ILE A 140 81.32 -41.45 -6.69
CA ILE A 140 81.92 -42.35 -5.70
C ILE A 140 81.67 -43.81 -6.07
N GLU A 141 80.44 -44.14 -6.48
CA GLU A 141 80.06 -45.49 -6.91
C GLU A 141 80.88 -45.96 -8.12
N THR A 142 81.11 -45.07 -9.09
CA THR A 142 81.96 -45.37 -10.27
C THR A 142 83.43 -45.55 -9.90
N GLU A 143 83.97 -44.78 -8.96
CA GLU A 143 85.34 -44.94 -8.45
C GLU A 143 85.52 -46.23 -7.63
N ILE A 144 84.57 -46.59 -6.77
CA ILE A 144 84.58 -47.86 -6.02
C ILE A 144 84.52 -49.05 -6.99
N SER A 145 83.69 -48.95 -8.03
CA SER A 145 83.56 -49.98 -9.07
C SER A 145 84.83 -50.14 -9.91
N ARG A 146 85.74 -49.15 -9.90
CA ARG A 146 86.98 -49.16 -10.70
C ARG A 146 88.18 -49.80 -9.99
N GLY A 147 88.02 -50.29 -8.76
CA GLY A 147 89.07 -51.02 -8.03
C GLY A 147 90.11 -50.09 -7.41
N VAL A 148 90.17 -50.07 -6.07
CA VAL A 148 90.98 -49.12 -5.30
C VAL A 148 92.43 -49.58 -5.20
N GLU A 149 93.33 -48.86 -5.87
CA GLU A 149 94.71 -48.67 -5.42
C GLU A 149 94.95 -47.18 -5.12
N CYS A 150 95.17 -46.89 -3.83
CA CYS A 150 95.74 -45.68 -3.24
C CYS A 150 95.17 -44.30 -3.64
N VAL A 151 94.13 -43.83 -2.92
CA VAL A 151 93.79 -42.40 -2.84
C VAL A 151 93.95 -41.92 -1.40
N GLN A 152 94.58 -40.74 -1.27
CA GLN A 152 95.06 -40.13 -0.05
C GLN A 152 93.93 -39.89 0.97
N LEU A 153 94.07 -40.49 2.16
CA LEU A 153 93.16 -40.42 3.32
C LEU A 153 92.74 -38.99 3.72
N HIS A 154 93.54 -37.98 3.35
CA HIS A 154 93.28 -36.57 3.59
C HIS A 154 92.07 -36.03 2.80
N ASP A 155 91.92 -36.39 1.52
CA ASP A 155 90.80 -35.91 0.68
C ASP A 155 89.46 -36.47 1.17
N LEU A 156 89.46 -37.71 1.65
CA LEU A 156 88.29 -38.35 2.24
C LEU A 156 87.86 -37.67 3.56
N THR A 157 88.84 -37.31 4.40
CA THR A 157 88.60 -36.63 5.69
C THR A 157 88.07 -35.22 5.47
N GLN A 158 88.59 -34.49 4.47
CA GLN A 158 88.09 -33.17 4.09
C GLN A 158 86.64 -33.23 3.60
N ARG A 159 86.32 -34.15 2.69
CA ARG A 159 84.93 -34.32 2.20
C ARG A 159 83.96 -34.75 3.30
N PHE A 160 84.42 -35.56 4.26
CA PHE A 160 83.60 -35.95 5.41
C PHE A 160 83.30 -34.74 6.32
N ASN A 161 84.28 -33.85 6.54
CA ASN A 161 84.07 -32.62 7.30
C ASN A 161 83.13 -31.64 6.58
N GLU A 162 83.28 -31.48 5.26
CA GLU A 162 82.37 -30.67 4.45
C GLU A 162 80.93 -31.23 4.48
N SER A 163 80.78 -32.56 4.39
CA SER A 163 79.47 -33.23 4.51
C SER A 163 78.85 -33.06 5.91
N ALA A 164 79.65 -33.13 6.97
CA ALA A 164 79.20 -32.89 8.34
C ALA A 164 78.77 -31.42 8.55
N GLU A 165 79.41 -30.48 7.86
CA GLU A 165 79.08 -29.07 7.90
C GLU A 165 77.79 -28.75 7.13
N VAL A 166 77.62 -29.32 5.94
CA VAL A 166 76.34 -29.29 5.21
C VAL A 166 75.21 -29.90 6.04
N SER A 167 75.48 -31.03 6.71
CA SER A 167 74.50 -31.68 7.61
C SER A 167 74.13 -30.80 8.82
N ARG A 168 75.08 -30.01 9.35
CA ARG A 168 74.80 -29.02 10.40
C ARG A 168 73.95 -27.87 9.86
N ALA A 169 74.27 -27.35 8.68
CA ALA A 169 73.51 -26.28 8.04
C ALA A 169 72.05 -26.69 7.74
N ILE A 170 71.84 -27.91 7.22
CA ILE A 170 70.50 -28.47 6.99
C ILE A 170 69.73 -28.57 8.31
N ARG A 171 70.35 -29.09 9.37
CA ARG A 171 69.70 -29.25 10.67
C ARG A 171 69.30 -27.91 11.29
N ALA A 172 70.13 -26.89 11.13
CA ALA A 172 69.83 -25.53 11.56
C ALA A 172 68.67 -24.91 10.75
N SER A 173 68.66 -25.12 9.43
CA SER A 173 67.56 -24.66 8.55
C SER A 173 66.22 -25.31 8.91
N ILE A 174 66.21 -26.64 9.09
CA ILE A 174 65.03 -27.39 9.55
C ILE A 174 64.54 -26.86 10.90
N GLY A 175 65.46 -26.58 11.83
CA GLY A 175 65.12 -25.97 13.12
C GLY A 175 64.42 -24.63 12.96
N LYS A 176 64.91 -23.77 12.06
CA LYS A 176 64.32 -22.45 11.78
C LYS A 176 62.93 -22.56 11.13
N GLN A 177 62.75 -23.51 10.20
CA GLN A 177 61.45 -23.78 9.57
C GLN A 177 60.43 -24.27 10.59
N ASN A 178 60.82 -25.15 11.52
CA ASN A 178 59.92 -25.65 12.56
C ASN A 178 59.41 -24.54 13.49
N VAL A 179 60.25 -23.55 13.82
CA VAL A 179 59.83 -22.38 14.61
C VAL A 179 58.82 -21.54 13.83
N GLN A 180 59.09 -21.25 12.55
CA GLN A 180 58.17 -20.48 11.70
C GLN A 180 56.83 -21.20 11.47
N LEU A 181 56.83 -22.53 11.40
CA LEU A 181 55.62 -23.36 11.32
C LEU A 181 54.79 -23.29 12.60
N ALA A 182 55.45 -23.27 13.76
CA ALA A 182 54.78 -23.11 15.05
C ALA A 182 54.11 -21.72 15.17
N GLU A 183 54.81 -20.65 14.77
CA GLU A 183 54.27 -19.29 14.77
C GLU A 183 53.07 -19.15 13.82
N LEU A 184 53.15 -19.73 12.61
CA LEU A 184 52.04 -19.72 11.66
C LEU A 184 50.82 -20.47 12.20
N ARG A 185 51.05 -21.61 12.87
CA ARG A 185 49.98 -22.37 13.49
C ARG A 185 49.26 -21.56 14.57
N GLU A 186 50.01 -20.85 15.41
CA GLU A 186 49.44 -19.99 16.45
C GLU A 186 48.59 -18.86 15.85
N ASP A 187 49.07 -18.20 14.79
CA ASP A 187 48.32 -17.12 14.13
C ASP A 187 47.03 -17.63 13.47
N ILE A 188 47.08 -18.81 12.83
CA ILE A 188 45.89 -19.47 12.27
C ILE A 188 44.88 -19.80 13.37
N GLU A 189 45.32 -20.37 14.50
CA GLU A 189 44.44 -20.69 15.63
C GLU A 189 43.78 -19.42 16.19
N LYS A 190 44.53 -18.32 16.28
CA LYS A 190 44.02 -17.03 16.76
C LYS A 190 42.98 -16.42 15.82
N LYS A 191 43.22 -16.48 14.50
CA LYS A 191 42.26 -16.00 13.51
C LYS A 191 41.01 -16.87 13.43
N LEU A 192 41.15 -18.18 13.58
CA LEU A 192 40.01 -19.11 13.66
C LEU A 192 39.10 -18.76 14.84
N ALA A 193 39.66 -18.43 16.00
CA ALA A 193 38.90 -18.00 17.17
C ALA A 193 38.15 -16.68 16.92
N ALA A 194 38.76 -15.73 16.20
CA ALA A 194 38.10 -14.48 15.81
C ALA A 194 36.91 -14.74 14.87
N VAL A 195 37.07 -15.62 13.88
CA VAL A 195 36.00 -16.02 12.96
C VAL A 195 34.82 -16.65 13.71
N GLU A 196 35.06 -17.56 14.66
CA GLU A 196 33.95 -18.16 15.41
C GLU A 196 33.25 -17.19 16.35
N THR A 197 33.97 -16.19 16.85
CA THR A 197 33.36 -15.08 17.59
C THR A 197 32.46 -14.24 16.68
N GLY A 198 32.93 -13.93 15.47
CA GLY A 198 32.15 -13.21 14.45
C GLY A 198 30.88 -13.97 14.03
N LYS A 199 30.99 -15.27 13.76
CA LYS A 199 29.86 -16.15 13.45
C LYS A 199 28.79 -16.16 14.55
N LYS A 200 29.20 -16.18 15.82
CA LYS A 200 28.27 -16.11 16.95
C LYS A 200 27.52 -14.77 16.99
N SER A 201 28.21 -13.67 16.71
CA SER A 201 27.62 -12.33 16.62
C SER A 201 26.60 -12.24 15.48
N VAL A 202 26.96 -12.72 14.28
CA VAL A 202 26.05 -12.76 13.12
C VAL A 202 24.80 -13.58 13.45
N LYS A 203 24.96 -14.75 14.08
CA LYS A 203 23.84 -15.60 14.47
C LYS A 203 22.86 -14.87 15.41
N GLN A 204 23.37 -14.09 16.36
CA GLN A 204 22.51 -13.28 17.24
C GLN A 204 21.75 -12.19 16.46
N SER A 205 22.41 -11.52 15.52
CA SER A 205 21.76 -10.51 14.67
C SER A 205 20.66 -11.12 13.80
N VAL A 206 20.88 -12.30 13.23
CA VAL A 206 19.86 -13.02 12.43
C VAL A 206 18.63 -13.32 13.28
N THR A 207 18.81 -13.86 14.50
CA THR A 207 17.65 -14.15 15.38
C THR A 207 16.85 -12.91 15.77
N LYS A 208 17.50 -11.75 15.89
CA LYS A 208 16.79 -10.47 16.13
C LYS A 208 15.99 -10.03 14.90
N ALA A 209 16.55 -10.21 13.70
CA ALA A 209 15.85 -9.89 12.46
C ALA A 209 14.59 -10.75 12.27
N GLU A 210 14.67 -12.05 12.56
CA GLU A 210 13.53 -12.97 12.52
C GLU A 210 12.41 -12.55 13.50
N ALA A 211 12.77 -12.11 14.72
CA ALA A 211 11.80 -11.60 15.68
C ALA A 211 11.12 -10.31 15.20
N ASN A 212 11.86 -9.42 14.52
CA ASN A 212 11.32 -8.20 13.93
C ASN A 212 10.36 -8.50 12.79
N GLU A 213 10.68 -9.46 11.92
CA GLU A 213 9.79 -9.92 10.85
C GLU A 213 8.46 -10.42 11.42
N ALA A 214 8.50 -11.24 12.48
CA ALA A 214 7.30 -11.72 13.15
C ALA A 214 6.43 -10.57 13.71
N ASN A 215 7.06 -9.54 14.30
CA ASN A 215 6.35 -8.36 14.79
C ASN A 215 5.71 -7.53 13.66
N ILE A 216 6.40 -7.38 12.53
CA ILE A 216 5.87 -6.72 11.33
C ILE A 216 4.64 -7.48 10.82
N MET A 217 4.74 -8.81 10.71
CA MET A 217 3.62 -9.65 10.27
C MET A 217 2.42 -9.56 11.20
N LYS A 218 2.65 -9.50 12.51
CA LYS A 218 1.59 -9.24 13.50
C LYS A 218 0.92 -7.88 13.26
N THR A 219 1.71 -6.83 13.09
CA THR A 219 1.19 -5.46 12.84
C THR A 219 0.36 -5.39 11.56
N LEU A 220 0.83 -6.03 10.48
CA LEU A 220 0.09 -6.11 9.22
C LEU A 220 -1.26 -6.83 9.37
N SER A 221 -1.32 -7.85 10.23
CA SER A 221 -2.58 -8.54 10.54
C SER A 221 -3.57 -7.64 11.28
N GLU A 222 -3.10 -6.80 12.21
CA GLU A 222 -3.92 -5.84 12.95
C GLU A 222 -4.46 -4.75 12.01
N ILE A 223 -3.63 -4.23 11.10
CA ILE A 223 -4.07 -3.27 10.06
C ILE A 223 -5.15 -3.88 9.17
N ARG A 224 -4.99 -5.15 8.77
CA ARG A 224 -5.99 -5.86 7.96
C ARG A 224 -7.34 -5.94 8.70
N ASN A 225 -7.31 -6.20 10.02
CA ASN A 225 -8.51 -6.23 10.84
C ASN A 225 -9.18 -4.86 10.95
N VAL A 226 -8.41 -3.78 11.15
CA VAL A 226 -8.94 -2.41 11.14
C VAL A 226 -9.60 -2.09 9.80
N LYS A 227 -8.96 -2.45 8.67
CA LYS A 227 -9.54 -2.27 7.33
C LYS A 227 -10.84 -3.05 7.13
N SER A 228 -10.96 -4.24 7.73
CA SER A 228 -12.20 -5.01 7.68
C SER A 228 -13.31 -4.39 8.54
N TYR A 229 -12.95 -3.86 9.72
CA TYR A 229 -13.87 -3.15 10.59
C TYR A 229 -14.38 -1.86 9.92
N LEU A 230 -13.50 -1.08 9.28
CA LEU A 230 -13.89 0.11 8.51
C LEU A 230 -14.85 -0.23 7.38
N ARG A 231 -14.60 -1.29 6.61
CA ARG A 231 -15.56 -1.76 5.58
C ARG A 231 -16.91 -2.20 6.16
N THR A 232 -16.91 -2.74 7.38
CA THR A 232 -18.13 -3.12 8.09
C THR A 232 -18.88 -1.90 8.60
N LEU A 233 -18.14 -0.90 9.08
CA LEU A 233 -18.70 0.40 9.44
C LEU A 233 -19.27 1.11 8.23
N GLU A 234 -18.57 1.19 7.09
CA GLU A 234 -19.11 1.73 5.83
C GLU A 234 -20.42 1.04 5.41
N LYS A 235 -20.50 -0.29 5.57
CA LYS A 235 -21.74 -1.04 5.31
C LYS A 235 -22.84 -0.79 6.34
N ARG A 236 -22.50 -0.56 7.61
CA ARG A 236 -23.46 -0.34 8.71
C ARG A 236 -23.91 1.11 8.82
N THR A 237 -23.06 2.07 8.47
CA THR A 237 -23.40 3.49 8.52
C THR A 237 -24.31 3.88 7.36
N GLY A 238 -24.32 3.15 6.24
CA GLY A 238 -25.44 3.07 5.25
C GLY A 238 -25.97 4.38 4.63
N TYR A 239 -25.48 5.52 5.09
CA TYR A 239 -26.04 6.86 4.95
C TYR A 239 -24.94 7.88 5.24
N SER A 240 -23.80 7.73 4.59
CA SER A 240 -23.07 8.94 4.29
C SER A 240 -23.90 9.68 3.22
N ASN A 241 -24.48 10.83 3.59
CA ASN A 241 -25.10 11.81 2.69
C ASN A 241 -24.04 12.38 1.72
N PHE A 242 -23.35 11.51 1.00
CA PHE A 242 -22.50 11.92 -0.09
C PHE A 242 -23.43 12.10 -1.27
N SER A 243 -23.65 13.35 -1.61
CA SER A 243 -24.14 13.76 -2.92
C SER A 243 -23.14 13.41 -4.04
N LYS A 244 -22.17 12.53 -3.80
CA LYS A 244 -21.13 12.11 -4.75
C LYS A 244 -20.87 10.62 -4.68
N ALA A 245 -20.67 10.00 -5.83
CA ALA A 245 -20.20 8.63 -5.96
C ALA A 245 -19.11 8.55 -7.04
N PHE A 246 -18.17 7.61 -6.87
CA PHE A 246 -17.07 7.42 -7.80
C PHE A 246 -16.97 5.97 -8.24
N PHE A 247 -16.46 5.75 -9.45
CA PHE A 247 -16.16 4.43 -9.99
C PHE A 247 -14.79 4.43 -10.65
N TYR A 248 -13.96 3.48 -10.22
CA TYR A 248 -12.62 3.26 -10.72
C TYR A 248 -12.67 2.19 -11.81
N VAL A 249 -12.43 2.59 -13.06
CA VAL A 249 -12.37 1.67 -14.20
C VAL A 249 -10.92 1.22 -14.36
N GLU A 250 -10.63 0.01 -13.90
CA GLU A 250 -9.33 -0.62 -14.06
C GLU A 250 -9.12 -1.12 -15.49
N ASN A 251 -7.85 -1.31 -15.88
CA ASN A 251 -7.46 -1.85 -17.19
C ASN A 251 -8.07 -1.09 -18.38
N ILE A 252 -8.17 0.24 -18.28
CA ILE A 252 -8.85 1.07 -19.28
C ILE A 252 -8.25 0.91 -20.69
N THR A 253 -6.92 0.69 -20.78
CA THR A 253 -6.24 0.45 -22.05
C THR A 253 -6.69 -0.86 -22.71
N GLN A 254 -6.96 -1.90 -21.92
CA GLN A 254 -7.51 -3.16 -22.44
C GLN A 254 -8.92 -2.93 -22.97
N HIS A 255 -9.74 -2.17 -22.24
CA HIS A 255 -11.09 -1.84 -22.69
C HIS A 255 -11.11 -1.02 -23.98
N MET A 256 -10.23 -0.03 -24.06
CA MET A 256 -9.97 0.75 -25.26
C MET A 256 -9.53 -0.09 -26.47
N ASN A 257 -8.74 -1.14 -26.25
CA ASN A 257 -8.32 -2.06 -27.30
C ASN A 257 -9.43 -3.02 -27.74
N LYS A 258 -10.32 -3.40 -26.83
CA LYS A 258 -11.48 -4.23 -27.15
C LYS A 258 -12.53 -3.41 -27.91
N ALA A 259 -12.82 -2.18 -27.48
CA ALA A 259 -13.66 -1.23 -28.22
C ALA A 259 -13.16 -0.99 -29.66
N LYS A 260 -11.84 -0.90 -29.88
CA LYS A 260 -11.25 -0.85 -31.24
C LYS A 260 -11.64 -2.04 -32.14
N LYS A 261 -11.90 -3.21 -31.56
CA LYS A 261 -12.27 -4.43 -32.29
C LYS A 261 -13.78 -4.60 -32.43
N SER A 262 -14.54 -4.27 -31.39
CA SER A 262 -16.00 -4.47 -31.34
C SER A 262 -16.83 -3.24 -31.69
N GLY A 263 -16.20 -2.08 -31.91
CA GLY A 263 -16.85 -0.78 -32.09
C GLY A 263 -17.05 -0.04 -30.77
N GLU A 264 -17.53 -0.74 -29.75
CA GLU A 264 -17.75 -0.21 -28.40
C GLU A 264 -17.52 -1.28 -27.31
N GLU A 265 -17.30 -0.83 -26.08
CA GLU A 265 -17.33 -1.65 -24.88
C GLU A 265 -18.02 -0.93 -23.72
N ASN A 266 -18.92 -1.64 -23.05
CA ASN A 266 -19.66 -1.14 -21.89
C ASN A 266 -19.12 -1.77 -20.60
N ILE A 267 -18.53 -0.95 -19.72
CA ILE A 267 -18.07 -1.36 -18.38
C ILE A 267 -19.09 -0.89 -17.35
N LYS A 268 -19.58 -1.79 -16.50
CA LYS A 268 -20.57 -1.46 -15.47
C LYS A 268 -19.95 -1.56 -14.08
N SER A 269 -20.24 -0.59 -13.22
CA SER A 269 -19.86 -0.68 -11.81
C SER A 269 -20.76 -1.66 -11.05
N ASP A 270 -20.35 -2.02 -9.84
CA ASP A 270 -21.26 -2.54 -8.81
C ASP A 270 -22.34 -1.51 -8.48
N MET A 271 -23.44 -1.98 -7.86
CA MET A 271 -24.47 -1.09 -7.34
C MET A 271 -23.95 -0.34 -6.11
N PHE A 272 -24.30 0.94 -6.01
CA PHE A 272 -24.00 1.79 -4.88
C PHE A 272 -25.24 2.58 -4.47
N VAL A 273 -25.24 3.16 -3.27
CA VAL A 273 -26.31 4.01 -2.77
C VAL A 273 -25.84 5.46 -2.78
N ILE A 274 -26.67 6.38 -3.29
CA ILE A 274 -26.40 7.82 -3.34
C ILE A 274 -27.68 8.58 -2.97
N GLU A 275 -27.64 9.40 -1.91
CA GLU A 275 -28.84 10.09 -1.36
C GLU A 275 -30.04 9.14 -1.15
N GLY A 276 -29.76 7.91 -0.69
CA GLY A 276 -30.76 6.86 -0.49
C GLY A 276 -31.17 6.10 -1.76
N TYR A 277 -30.87 6.60 -2.96
CA TYR A 277 -31.16 5.93 -4.23
C TYR A 277 -30.12 4.86 -4.54
N THR A 278 -30.56 3.65 -4.89
CA THR A 278 -29.65 2.63 -5.46
C THR A 278 -29.35 2.96 -6.92
N ALA A 279 -28.07 3.00 -7.28
CA ALA A 279 -27.62 3.32 -8.63
C ALA A 279 -26.42 2.46 -9.05
N ARG A 280 -26.06 2.53 -10.33
CA ARG A 280 -24.80 2.01 -10.88
C ARG A 280 -24.30 2.86 -12.05
N PHE A 281 -23.01 2.83 -12.32
CA PHE A 281 -22.42 3.42 -13.52
C PHE A 281 -22.42 2.45 -14.70
N THR A 282 -22.48 3.02 -15.90
CA THR A 282 -21.98 2.41 -17.14
C THR A 282 -21.02 3.41 -17.78
N VAL A 283 -19.78 2.97 -18.00
CA VAL A 283 -18.79 3.68 -18.80
C VAL A 283 -18.74 3.00 -20.16
N GLU A 284 -19.05 3.75 -21.20
CA GLU A 284 -19.01 3.27 -22.56
C GLU A 284 -17.74 3.81 -23.22
N VAL A 285 -16.94 2.90 -23.76
CA VAL A 285 -15.70 3.19 -24.47
C VAL A 285 -15.95 2.92 -25.94
N SER A 286 -15.89 3.95 -26.77
CA SER A 286 -16.03 3.83 -28.23
C SER A 286 -14.68 3.96 -28.95
N LEU A 287 -14.71 4.08 -30.27
CA LEU A 287 -13.50 4.31 -31.07
C LEU A 287 -12.79 5.60 -30.71
N ASP A 288 -13.55 6.67 -30.45
CA ASP A 288 -13.00 8.03 -30.31
C ASP A 288 -13.30 8.66 -28.95
N TRP A 289 -14.28 8.14 -28.21
CA TRP A 289 -14.83 8.82 -27.03
C TRP A 289 -15.05 7.89 -25.84
N ILE A 290 -15.04 8.49 -24.65
CA ILE A 290 -15.55 7.89 -23.42
C ILE A 290 -16.86 8.59 -23.05
N SER A 291 -17.91 7.80 -22.86
CA SER A 291 -19.23 8.26 -22.39
C SER A 291 -19.49 7.71 -20.98
N VAL A 292 -20.16 8.49 -20.15
CA VAL A 292 -20.47 8.11 -18.76
C VAL A 292 -21.96 8.24 -18.52
N PHE A 293 -22.57 7.14 -18.09
CA PHE A 293 -23.96 7.05 -17.71
C PHE A 293 -24.10 6.52 -16.30
N PHE A 294 -25.21 6.86 -15.65
CA PHE A 294 -25.64 6.18 -14.44
C PHE A 294 -27.08 5.72 -14.60
N HIS A 295 -27.42 4.69 -13.85
CA HIS A 295 -28.70 4.03 -13.85
C HIS A 295 -29.23 3.99 -12.44
N PHE A 296 -30.49 4.38 -12.23
CA PHE A 296 -31.18 4.02 -10.99
C PHE A 296 -31.61 2.56 -11.05
N CYS A 297 -31.40 1.84 -9.95
CA CYS A 297 -31.72 0.43 -9.79
C CYS A 297 -32.70 0.25 -8.63
N ALA A 298 -33.50 -0.83 -8.69
CA ALA A 298 -34.46 -1.15 -7.65
C ALA A 298 -33.74 -1.33 -6.31
N GLY A 299 -34.07 -0.48 -5.35
CA GLY A 299 -33.56 -0.47 -3.99
C GLY A 299 -34.63 -0.85 -2.97
N SER A 300 -34.21 -1.39 -1.81
CA SER A 300 -35.12 -1.73 -0.71
C SER A 300 -35.84 -0.52 -0.12
N HIS A 301 -35.32 0.69 -0.33
CA HIS A 301 -35.85 1.94 0.21
C HIS A 301 -36.60 2.79 -0.82
N ASP A 302 -36.80 2.32 -2.05
CA ASP A 302 -37.41 3.12 -3.13
C ASP A 302 -38.86 3.55 -2.84
N ALA A 303 -39.54 2.90 -1.89
CA ALA A 303 -40.86 3.31 -1.42
C ALA A 303 -40.85 4.61 -0.59
N LEU A 304 -39.71 4.95 0.01
CA LEU A 304 -39.53 6.13 0.86
C LEU A 304 -38.94 7.33 0.10
N LEU A 305 -38.49 7.12 -1.14
CA LEU A 305 -37.83 8.14 -1.95
C LEU A 305 -38.79 8.85 -2.89
N GLN A 306 -38.43 10.07 -3.27
CA GLN A 306 -39.20 10.86 -4.22
C GLN A 306 -38.99 10.36 -5.66
N TRP A 307 -40.08 10.07 -6.36
CA TRP A 307 -40.07 9.71 -7.77
C TRP A 307 -41.08 10.55 -8.59
N PRO A 308 -40.79 10.85 -9.88
CA PRO A 308 -39.52 10.63 -10.56
C PRO A 308 -38.40 11.46 -9.92
N PHE A 309 -37.15 11.01 -10.06
CA PHE A 309 -35.98 11.70 -9.56
C PHE A 309 -35.88 13.12 -10.17
N ARG A 310 -35.69 14.14 -9.32
CA ARG A 310 -35.74 15.56 -9.74
C ARG A 310 -34.47 16.36 -9.46
N MET A 311 -33.54 15.84 -8.67
CA MET A 311 -32.32 16.57 -8.32
C MET A 311 -31.44 16.82 -9.55
N GLY A 312 -30.79 17.98 -9.59
CA GLY A 312 -29.74 18.22 -10.59
C GLY A 312 -28.62 17.21 -10.40
N TYR A 313 -27.90 16.87 -11.45
CA TYR A 313 -26.75 15.98 -11.31
C TYR A 313 -25.62 16.37 -12.27
N GLY A 314 -24.44 15.82 -12.06
CA GLY A 314 -23.34 15.94 -12.99
C GLY A 314 -22.56 14.64 -13.06
N VAL A 315 -22.08 14.32 -14.26
CA VAL A 315 -21.14 13.23 -14.50
C VAL A 315 -19.76 13.82 -14.76
N SER A 316 -18.72 13.15 -14.30
CA SER A 316 -17.35 13.63 -14.48
C SER A 316 -16.34 12.52 -14.75
N ILE A 317 -15.21 12.91 -15.33
CA ILE A 317 -13.96 12.16 -15.33
C ILE A 317 -12.97 12.98 -14.52
N VAL A 318 -12.45 12.36 -13.45
CA VAL A 318 -11.60 13.01 -12.46
C VAL A 318 -10.14 12.85 -12.86
N HIS A 319 -9.41 13.96 -12.91
CA HIS A 319 -7.98 13.93 -13.14
C HIS A 319 -7.26 13.54 -11.84
N PRO A 320 -6.33 12.57 -11.88
CA PRO A 320 -5.75 11.96 -10.67
C PRO A 320 -4.94 12.94 -9.80
N THR A 321 -4.41 14.01 -10.39
CA THR A 321 -3.46 14.92 -9.71
C THR A 321 -3.79 16.40 -9.84
N ASP A 322 -4.80 16.76 -10.65
CA ASP A 322 -5.08 18.17 -10.99
C ASP A 322 -6.59 18.39 -11.11
N PRO A 323 -7.28 18.76 -10.02
CA PRO A 323 -8.73 18.94 -10.01
C PRO A 323 -9.23 20.01 -11.00
N THR A 324 -8.36 20.93 -11.44
CA THR A 324 -8.74 21.96 -12.42
C THR A 324 -8.96 21.38 -13.81
N LYS A 325 -8.44 20.18 -14.06
CA LYS A 325 -8.64 19.42 -15.30
C LYS A 325 -9.84 18.49 -15.24
N ASP A 326 -10.59 18.42 -14.15
CA ASP A 326 -11.77 17.55 -14.10
C ASP A 326 -12.78 17.90 -15.21
N VAL A 327 -13.03 16.95 -16.11
CA VAL A 327 -14.08 17.08 -17.12
C VAL A 327 -15.39 16.77 -16.45
N HIS A 328 -16.28 17.75 -16.37
CA HIS A 328 -17.58 17.58 -15.72
C HIS A 328 -18.70 18.20 -16.56
N GLU A 329 -19.78 17.45 -16.73
CA GLU A 329 -20.97 17.92 -17.42
C GLU A 329 -22.13 18.03 -16.43
N ARG A 330 -22.83 19.17 -16.46
CA ARG A 330 -23.97 19.43 -15.58
C ARG A 330 -25.26 19.11 -16.32
N LEU A 331 -26.06 18.22 -15.74
CA LEU A 331 -27.27 17.71 -16.34
C LEU A 331 -28.47 17.94 -15.41
N ARG A 332 -29.66 17.98 -16.02
CA ARG A 332 -30.93 18.02 -15.30
C ARG A 332 -31.76 16.81 -15.70
N PRO A 333 -32.50 16.20 -14.77
CA PRO A 333 -33.43 15.13 -15.12
C PRO A 333 -34.43 15.60 -16.17
N ARG A 334 -34.41 14.97 -17.35
CA ARG A 334 -35.36 15.23 -18.42
C ARG A 334 -36.33 14.06 -18.51
N LEU A 335 -37.62 14.33 -18.36
CA LEU A 335 -38.68 13.34 -18.50
C LEU A 335 -39.00 12.98 -19.97
N LYS A 336 -38.32 13.60 -20.93
CA LYS A 336 -38.47 13.39 -22.38
C LYS A 336 -37.10 13.33 -23.06
N GLY A 337 -37.04 12.71 -24.24
CA GLY A 337 -35.83 12.62 -25.07
C GLY A 337 -34.95 11.40 -24.72
N ALA A 338 -33.63 11.53 -24.91
CA ALA A 338 -32.68 10.43 -24.77
C ALA A 338 -32.72 9.73 -23.40
N CYS A 339 -33.08 10.46 -22.34
CA CYS A 339 -33.20 9.94 -20.97
C CYS A 339 -34.65 9.71 -20.50
N ALA A 340 -35.61 9.62 -21.42
CA ALA A 340 -36.98 9.27 -21.06
C ALA A 340 -37.01 7.91 -20.33
N GLY A 341 -37.72 7.86 -19.20
CA GLY A 341 -37.83 6.68 -18.34
C GLY A 341 -36.64 6.41 -17.40
N SER A 342 -35.50 7.09 -17.56
CA SER A 342 -34.31 6.89 -16.71
C SER A 342 -34.52 7.27 -15.24
N PHE A 343 -35.40 8.25 -15.01
CA PHE A 343 -35.62 8.89 -13.71
C PHE A 343 -36.91 8.41 -13.01
N GLU A 344 -37.62 7.44 -13.57
CA GLU A 344 -38.80 6.86 -12.92
C GLU A 344 -38.41 5.89 -11.80
N LYS A 345 -39.35 5.54 -10.92
CA LYS A 345 -39.10 4.51 -9.91
C LYS A 345 -38.78 3.17 -10.60
N PRO A 346 -37.60 2.57 -10.36
CA PRO A 346 -37.28 1.27 -10.92
C PRO A 346 -38.29 0.21 -10.49
N ARG A 347 -38.85 -0.54 -11.45
CA ARG A 347 -39.83 -1.61 -11.17
C ARG A 347 -39.14 -2.93 -10.86
N ALA A 348 -38.10 -3.25 -11.62
CA ALA A 348 -37.23 -4.41 -11.46
C ALA A 348 -35.90 -4.14 -12.15
N GLY A 349 -34.79 -4.55 -11.54
CA GLY A 349 -33.46 -4.28 -12.08
C GLY A 349 -33.14 -2.78 -12.15
N CYS A 350 -32.49 -2.34 -13.22
CA CYS A 350 -32.10 -0.94 -13.40
C CYS A 350 -32.84 -0.30 -14.57
N ASN A 351 -33.16 0.99 -14.44
CA ASN A 351 -33.68 1.80 -15.52
C ASN A 351 -32.66 1.97 -16.65
N LYS A 352 -33.13 2.54 -17.76
CA LYS A 352 -32.25 3.06 -18.83
C LYS A 352 -31.26 4.07 -18.25
N GLY A 353 -30.01 3.96 -18.64
CA GLY A 353 -28.96 4.89 -18.20
C GLY A 353 -29.19 6.29 -18.75
N CYS A 354 -28.81 7.30 -17.97
CA CYS A 354 -28.73 8.67 -18.43
C CYS A 354 -27.39 9.27 -18.01
N GLY A 355 -26.86 10.16 -18.82
CA GLY A 355 -25.54 10.73 -18.61
C GLY A 355 -25.12 11.55 -19.81
N ARG A 356 -23.83 11.47 -20.16
CA ARG A 356 -23.27 12.24 -21.26
C ARG A 356 -22.52 11.34 -22.23
N ASP A 357 -23.01 11.36 -23.48
CA ASP A 357 -22.30 10.85 -24.64
C ASP A 357 -21.09 11.75 -24.92
N ASN A 358 -19.98 11.14 -25.34
CA ASN A 358 -18.79 11.84 -25.79
C ASN A 358 -18.26 12.84 -24.75
N LEU A 359 -18.11 12.40 -23.50
CA LEU A 359 -17.70 13.26 -22.38
C LEU A 359 -16.24 13.69 -22.52
N ILE A 360 -15.34 12.80 -22.92
CA ILE A 360 -13.94 13.11 -23.25
C ILE A 360 -13.49 12.26 -24.45
N SER A 361 -12.62 12.81 -25.30
CA SER A 361 -11.99 12.03 -26.36
C SER A 361 -10.95 11.08 -25.76
N ARG A 362 -10.71 9.95 -26.43
CA ARG A 362 -9.67 9.01 -26.02
C ARG A 362 -8.27 9.62 -26.10
N ASP A 363 -8.05 10.44 -27.12
CA ASP A 363 -6.81 11.20 -27.29
C ASP A 363 -6.53 12.09 -26.09
N SER A 364 -7.51 12.85 -25.62
CA SER A 364 -7.36 13.67 -24.41
C SER A 364 -7.20 12.83 -23.16
N LEU A 365 -7.94 11.72 -23.04
CA LEU A 365 -7.80 10.80 -21.91
C LEU A 365 -6.35 10.29 -21.76
N GLU A 366 -5.71 9.93 -22.87
CA GLU A 366 -4.33 9.42 -22.91
C GLU A 366 -3.28 10.54 -22.77
N LYS A 367 -3.42 11.65 -23.51
CA LYS A 367 -2.40 12.70 -23.59
C LYS A 367 -2.40 13.64 -22.39
N ASP A 368 -3.56 13.88 -21.80
CA ASP A 368 -3.72 14.94 -20.80
C ASP A 368 -3.54 14.43 -19.35
N GLY A 369 -3.29 13.12 -19.16
CA GLY A 369 -2.90 12.54 -17.87
C GLY A 369 -4.04 11.94 -17.04
N TYR A 370 -5.21 11.66 -17.63
CA TYR A 370 -6.35 11.08 -16.90
C TYR A 370 -6.16 9.60 -16.54
N ILE A 371 -5.32 8.88 -17.30
CA ILE A 371 -5.01 7.47 -17.01
C ILE A 371 -3.88 7.40 -15.99
N TYR A 372 -4.21 6.92 -14.79
CA TYR A 372 -3.24 6.69 -13.73
C TYR A 372 -3.22 5.21 -13.35
N ASN A 373 -2.03 4.59 -13.36
CA ASN A 373 -1.85 3.15 -13.12
C ASN A 373 -2.80 2.26 -13.94
N GLY A 374 -3.02 2.63 -15.20
CA GLY A 374 -3.90 1.88 -16.11
C GLY A 374 -5.39 1.98 -15.80
N ALA A 375 -5.81 2.93 -14.96
CA ALA A 375 -7.20 3.15 -14.58
C ALA A 375 -7.64 4.61 -14.79
N ILE A 376 -8.96 4.80 -14.88
CA ILE A 376 -9.60 6.13 -14.83
C ILE A 376 -10.63 6.19 -13.70
N THR A 377 -10.93 7.40 -13.23
CA THR A 377 -11.94 7.63 -12.21
C THR A 377 -13.11 8.41 -12.80
N VAL A 378 -14.31 7.86 -12.73
CA VAL A 378 -15.55 8.56 -13.11
C VAL A 378 -16.34 8.94 -11.87
N GLY A 379 -17.06 10.06 -11.92
CA GLY A 379 -17.84 10.59 -10.82
C GLY A 379 -19.29 10.88 -11.19
N LEU A 380 -20.17 10.75 -10.20
CA LEU A 380 -21.55 11.26 -10.20
C LEU A 380 -21.66 12.23 -9.03
N THR A 381 -22.22 13.42 -9.27
CA THR A 381 -22.53 14.39 -8.22
C THR A 381 -24.00 14.77 -8.31
N LEU A 382 -24.79 14.53 -7.27
CA LEU A 382 -26.15 15.05 -7.13
C LEU A 382 -26.11 16.47 -6.55
N ARG A 383 -27.08 17.29 -6.96
CA ARG A 383 -27.24 18.68 -6.50
C ARG A 383 -28.71 18.90 -6.15
N PRO A 384 -29.01 19.20 -4.87
CA PRO A 384 -30.36 19.50 -4.41
C PRO A 384 -31.05 20.60 -5.22
#